data_AF-A0A7W0WPI6-F1
#
_entry.id   AF-A0A7W0WPI6-F1
#
_cell.length_a   1.000
_cell.length_b   1.000
_cell.length_c   1.000
_cell.angle_alpha   90.00
_cell.angle_beta   90.00
_cell.angle_gamma   90.00
#
_symmetry.space_group_name_H-M   'P 1'
#
loop_
_entity.id
_entity.type
_entity.pdbx_description
1 polymer ?
#
loop_
_entity_poly.entity_id
_entity_poly.type
_entity_poly.pdbx_seq_one_letter_code
_entity_poly.pdbx_strand_id
1 'polypeptide(L)'
;MARLRQALAQMTIREIPQSVDPEIVMTISIDTPELVTLEVRTTSTCKDMIAISGSFGHACISREDHRAIDEAVNAIRTPSLAIVDQAPARVEPVRITLPDGAVLDLEKRARIGDRDADPDQVAELIALLHTTLEAVDSDAATKPLSTLSVTNRLGETIELELLPGKLVRRRGEPVALVLGDGGWKILTRPSSALGDPTLWSEDELTISTITFGAKTYARGAVVGEWTGTDDDALVTELARALAKPRAFEAPRPPGRTQTLTFTTAPPSGAPVTRTLQIGANCIALVDGRAVVMGPALCDAVGKLVR
;
A
#
# COMPACT_ATOMS: atom_id res chain seq x y z
N MET A 1 -12.51 28.42 -13.39
CA MET A 1 -13.99 28.35 -13.23
C MET A 1 -14.76 29.52 -13.84
N ALA A 2 -14.42 30.79 -13.57
CA ALA A 2 -15.18 31.94 -14.12
C ALA A 2 -15.28 31.95 -15.67
N ARG A 3 -14.17 31.65 -16.37
CA ARG A 3 -14.15 31.56 -17.85
C ARG A 3 -15.05 30.46 -18.40
N LEU A 4 -15.08 29.28 -17.77
CA LEU A 4 -15.96 28.18 -18.19
C LEU A 4 -17.43 28.54 -17.99
N ARG A 5 -17.79 29.16 -16.85
CA ARG A 5 -19.15 29.68 -16.63
C ARG A 5 -19.53 30.71 -17.69
N GLN A 6 -18.61 31.61 -18.05
CA GLN A 6 -18.84 32.59 -19.10
C GLN A 6 -19.03 31.93 -20.48
N ALA A 7 -18.17 30.99 -20.86
CA ALA A 7 -18.29 30.26 -22.13
C ALA A 7 -19.62 29.50 -22.23
N LEU A 8 -20.01 28.80 -21.15
CA LEU A 8 -21.29 28.09 -21.10
C LEU A 8 -22.50 29.04 -21.10
N ALA A 9 -22.40 30.22 -20.48
CA ALA A 9 -23.48 31.21 -20.49
C ALA A 9 -23.63 31.93 -21.85
N GLN A 10 -22.56 32.00 -22.65
CA GLN A 10 -22.55 32.61 -23.98
C GLN A 10 -22.87 31.60 -25.09
N MET A 11 -22.80 30.30 -24.79
CA MET A 11 -23.14 29.22 -25.69
C MET A 11 -24.56 29.36 -26.23
N THR A 12 -24.71 29.29 -27.55
CA THR A 12 -26.01 29.38 -28.21
C THR A 12 -26.44 28.03 -28.76
N ILE A 13 -27.62 27.55 -28.35
CA ILE A 13 -28.27 26.39 -28.95
C ILE A 13 -28.81 26.80 -30.32
N ARG A 14 -28.34 26.12 -31.38
CA ARG A 14 -28.72 26.41 -32.77
C ARG A 14 -29.80 25.46 -33.29
N GLU A 15 -29.78 24.22 -32.80
CA GLU A 15 -30.69 23.16 -33.24
C GLU A 15 -30.84 22.12 -32.12
N ILE A 16 -31.98 21.42 -32.10
CA ILE A 16 -32.23 20.27 -31.22
C ILE A 16 -32.19 19.01 -32.10
N PRO A 17 -31.22 18.10 -31.92
CA PRO A 17 -31.11 16.91 -32.75
C PRO A 17 -32.26 15.95 -32.47
N GLN A 18 -32.79 15.30 -33.52
CA GLN A 18 -33.88 14.32 -33.39
C GLN A 18 -33.42 12.96 -32.82
N SER A 19 -32.13 12.67 -32.90
CA SER A 19 -31.48 11.49 -32.32
C SER A 19 -30.01 11.80 -32.06
N VAL A 20 -29.40 11.15 -31.09
CA VAL A 20 -27.99 11.35 -30.74
C VAL A 20 -27.27 10.01 -30.77
N ASP A 21 -26.14 9.96 -31.46
CA ASP A 21 -25.25 8.79 -31.41
C ASP A 21 -24.58 8.67 -30.01
N PRO A 22 -24.14 7.46 -29.62
CA PRO A 22 -23.69 7.17 -28.26
C PRO A 22 -22.25 7.58 -27.94
N GLU A 23 -21.45 8.03 -28.91
CA GLU A 23 -20.01 8.30 -28.66
C GLU A 23 -19.80 9.65 -27.96
N ILE A 24 -19.42 9.57 -26.67
CA ILE A 24 -19.09 10.72 -25.83
C ILE A 24 -17.58 10.97 -25.92
N VAL A 25 -17.19 12.19 -26.33
CA VAL A 25 -15.78 12.62 -26.42
C VAL A 25 -15.34 13.51 -25.27
N MET A 26 -16.29 14.15 -24.57
CA MET A 26 -16.00 14.95 -23.38
C MET A 26 -17.21 15.00 -22.45
N THR A 27 -16.98 14.88 -21.15
CA THR A 27 -18.01 15.15 -20.12
C THR A 27 -17.52 16.26 -19.19
N ILE A 28 -18.38 17.24 -18.97
CA ILE A 28 -18.15 18.36 -18.05
C ILE A 28 -19.30 18.34 -17.04
N SER A 29 -18.97 18.17 -15.77
CA SER A 29 -19.92 18.27 -14.66
C SER A 29 -19.57 19.48 -13.79
N ILE A 30 -20.57 20.33 -13.52
CA ILE A 30 -20.42 21.51 -12.68
C ILE A 30 -21.38 21.38 -11.50
N ASP A 31 -20.81 21.24 -10.30
CA ASP A 31 -21.56 21.25 -9.05
C ASP A 31 -21.79 22.69 -8.58
N THR A 32 -22.91 23.31 -8.96
CA THR A 32 -23.47 24.52 -8.29
C THR A 32 -24.92 24.78 -8.69
N PRO A 33 -25.76 25.28 -7.77
CA PRO A 33 -26.59 24.50 -6.82
C PRO A 33 -27.40 23.33 -7.42
N GLU A 34 -27.38 23.15 -8.74
CA GLU A 34 -27.88 21.96 -9.44
C GLU A 34 -26.74 21.35 -10.27
N LEU A 35 -26.63 20.02 -10.29
CA LEU A 35 -25.62 19.33 -11.10
C LEU A 35 -25.94 19.52 -12.59
N VAL A 36 -25.14 20.33 -13.26
CA VAL A 36 -25.20 20.47 -14.72
C VAL A 36 -24.14 19.55 -15.33
N THR A 37 -24.59 18.53 -16.04
CA THR A 37 -23.71 17.68 -16.86
C THR A 37 -23.85 18.06 -18.32
N LEU A 38 -22.74 18.27 -19.00
CA LEU A 38 -22.63 18.50 -20.43
C LEU A 38 -21.72 17.44 -21.04
N GLU A 39 -22.25 16.62 -21.92
CA GLU A 39 -21.56 15.63 -22.72
C GLU A 39 -21.43 16.16 -24.14
N VAL A 40 -20.20 16.30 -24.63
CA VAL A 40 -19.91 16.60 -26.03
C VAL A 40 -19.85 15.28 -26.80
N ARG A 41 -20.54 15.24 -27.95
CA ARG A 41 -20.71 14.04 -28.76
C ARG A 41 -20.32 14.31 -30.20
N THR A 42 -19.70 13.32 -30.83
CA THR A 42 -19.50 13.29 -32.29
C THR A 42 -20.75 12.68 -32.93
N THR A 43 -21.56 13.48 -33.62
CA THR A 43 -22.78 12.96 -34.29
C THR A 43 -22.84 13.45 -35.74
N SER A 44 -23.47 12.65 -36.62
CA SER A 44 -23.77 13.06 -37.99
C SER A 44 -25.02 13.95 -38.11
N THR A 45 -25.81 14.10 -37.04
CA THR A 45 -27.07 14.86 -37.06
C THR A 45 -26.85 16.37 -36.97
N CYS A 46 -25.81 16.81 -36.24
CA CYS A 46 -25.43 18.22 -36.18
C CYS A 46 -24.47 18.58 -37.32
N LYS A 47 -24.91 18.51 -38.59
CA LYS A 47 -24.13 18.77 -39.84
C LYS A 47 -22.71 19.35 -39.64
N ASP A 48 -22.60 20.68 -39.59
CA ASP A 48 -21.33 21.42 -39.44
C ASP A 48 -21.08 21.88 -37.99
N MET A 49 -21.92 21.43 -37.06
CA MET A 49 -21.99 21.83 -35.66
C MET A 49 -21.50 20.72 -34.73
N ILE A 50 -21.44 21.00 -33.43
CA ILE A 50 -21.06 20.01 -32.41
C ILE A 50 -22.31 19.64 -31.61
N ALA A 51 -22.55 18.34 -31.45
CA ALA A 51 -23.64 17.86 -30.61
C ALA A 51 -23.24 17.90 -29.14
N ILE A 52 -24.15 18.35 -28.30
CA ILE A 52 -24.05 18.29 -26.86
C ILE A 52 -25.30 17.62 -26.28
N SER A 53 -25.14 16.95 -25.15
CA SER A 53 -26.20 16.34 -24.36
C SER A 53 -26.02 16.75 -22.91
N GLY A 54 -27.09 16.96 -22.16
CA GLY A 54 -26.95 17.31 -20.75
C GLY A 54 -28.23 17.22 -19.94
N SER A 55 -28.18 17.72 -18.71
CA SER A 55 -29.32 17.70 -17.77
C SER A 55 -30.60 18.34 -18.33
N PHE A 56 -30.48 19.21 -19.34
CA PHE A 56 -31.58 19.94 -19.97
C PHE A 56 -31.90 19.47 -21.39
N GLY A 57 -31.37 18.32 -21.83
CA GLY A 57 -31.63 17.73 -23.14
C GLY A 57 -30.47 17.85 -24.13
N HIS A 58 -30.76 17.59 -25.41
CA HIS A 58 -29.78 17.56 -26.49
C HIS A 58 -29.80 18.85 -27.31
N ALA A 59 -28.65 19.28 -27.80
CA ALA A 59 -28.52 20.49 -28.63
C ALA A 59 -27.34 20.38 -29.60
N CYS A 60 -27.38 21.19 -30.67
CA CYS A 60 -26.24 21.47 -31.53
C CYS A 60 -25.72 22.90 -31.23
N ILE A 61 -24.40 23.03 -31.06
CA ILE A 61 -23.70 24.30 -30.84
C ILE A 61 -22.72 24.58 -31.97
N SER A 62 -22.33 25.85 -32.13
CA SER A 62 -21.34 26.20 -33.14
C SER A 62 -19.95 25.64 -32.79
N ARG A 63 -19.08 25.48 -33.79
CA ARG A 63 -17.67 25.10 -33.57
C ARG A 63 -16.90 26.16 -32.78
N GLU A 64 -17.31 27.43 -32.89
CA GLU A 64 -16.71 28.54 -32.14
C GLU A 64 -17.05 28.44 -30.66
N ASP A 65 -18.32 28.17 -30.32
CA ASP A 65 -18.76 27.93 -28.93
C ASP A 65 -18.02 26.72 -28.33
N HIS A 66 -17.92 25.62 -29.09
CA HIS A 66 -17.16 24.45 -28.68
C HIS A 66 -15.69 24.78 -28.41
N ARG A 67 -15.04 25.53 -29.31
CA ARG A 67 -13.65 25.96 -29.12
C ARG A 67 -13.48 26.84 -27.89
N ALA A 68 -14.42 27.77 -27.62
CA ALA A 68 -14.38 28.60 -26.42
C ALA A 68 -14.54 27.77 -25.13
N ILE A 69 -15.37 26.72 -25.16
CA ILE A 69 -15.50 25.75 -24.06
C ILE A 69 -14.18 24.98 -23.89
N ASP A 70 -13.61 24.44 -24.97
CA ASP A 70 -12.32 23.73 -24.95
C ASP A 70 -11.20 24.60 -24.38
N GLU A 71 -11.07 25.85 -24.85
CA GLU A 71 -10.09 26.82 -24.36
C GLU A 71 -10.31 27.13 -22.87
N ALA A 72 -11.57 27.28 -22.42
CA ALA A 72 -11.89 27.51 -21.03
C ALA A 72 -11.61 26.29 -20.13
N VAL A 73 -11.88 25.08 -20.60
CA VAL A 73 -11.54 23.81 -19.93
C VAL A 73 -10.03 23.67 -19.85
N ASN A 74 -9.31 23.89 -20.94
CA ASN A 74 -7.85 23.85 -20.98
C ASN A 74 -7.21 24.89 -20.05
N ALA A 75 -7.81 26.09 -19.95
CA ALA A 75 -7.37 27.11 -19.01
C ALA A 75 -7.63 26.76 -17.54
N ILE A 76 -8.60 25.88 -17.23
CA ILE A 76 -8.78 25.33 -15.88
C ILE A 76 -7.78 24.22 -15.62
N ARG A 77 -7.46 23.42 -16.65
CA ARG A 77 -6.46 22.36 -16.59
C ARG A 77 -5.01 22.89 -16.54
N THR A 78 -4.82 24.20 -16.62
CA THR A 78 -3.51 24.85 -16.63
C THR A 78 -3.43 25.92 -15.53
N PRO A 79 -2.45 25.84 -14.61
CA PRO A 79 -1.40 24.83 -14.53
C PRO A 79 -1.94 23.51 -13.97
N SER A 80 -1.59 22.40 -14.64
CA SER A 80 -1.86 21.01 -14.25
C SER A 80 -1.59 20.76 -12.76
N LEU A 81 -0.49 21.33 -12.26
CA LEU A 81 -0.06 21.25 -10.86
C LEU A 81 -1.07 21.77 -9.84
N ALA A 82 -1.95 22.72 -10.21
CA ALA A 82 -2.90 23.34 -9.27
C ALA A 82 -4.17 22.50 -9.03
N ILE A 83 -4.42 21.50 -9.86
CA ILE A 83 -5.66 20.69 -9.82
C ILE A 83 -5.40 19.20 -9.63
N VAL A 84 -4.13 18.78 -9.59
CA VAL A 84 -3.75 17.39 -9.37
C VAL A 84 -3.85 17.07 -7.89
N ASP A 85 -4.60 16.01 -7.56
CA ASP A 85 -4.54 15.45 -6.22
C ASP A 85 -3.20 14.71 -6.04
N GLN A 86 -2.58 15.06 -4.94
CA GLN A 86 -1.19 14.79 -4.60
C GLN A 86 -0.98 13.45 -3.90
N ALA A 87 -2.03 12.66 -3.67
CA ALA A 87 -1.91 11.29 -3.18
C ALA A 87 -1.65 10.31 -4.35
N PRO A 88 -0.69 9.36 -4.25
CA PRO A 88 -0.47 8.37 -5.30
C PRO A 88 -1.73 7.60 -5.68
N ALA A 89 -2.43 7.03 -4.69
CA ALA A 89 -3.71 6.35 -4.90
C ALA A 89 -4.82 7.13 -4.20
N ARG A 90 -5.89 7.45 -4.93
CA ARG A 90 -7.05 8.20 -4.41
C ARG A 90 -8.14 7.28 -3.82
N VAL A 91 -7.83 6.02 -3.60
CA VAL A 91 -8.80 4.99 -3.23
C VAL A 91 -8.32 4.18 -2.05
N GLU A 92 -9.28 3.63 -1.29
CA GLU A 92 -8.98 2.67 -0.23
C GLU A 92 -8.64 1.30 -0.86
N PRO A 93 -7.39 0.81 -0.74
CA PRO A 93 -6.97 -0.39 -1.41
C PRO A 93 -7.58 -1.64 -0.77
N VAL A 94 -8.09 -2.56 -1.59
CA VAL A 94 -8.36 -3.95 -1.18
C VAL A 94 -7.48 -4.96 -1.88
N ARG A 95 -6.87 -4.56 -3.00
CA ARG A 95 -5.88 -5.36 -3.72
C ARG A 95 -4.81 -4.45 -4.29
N ILE A 96 -3.56 -4.86 -4.14
CA ILE A 96 -2.40 -4.16 -4.74
C ILE A 96 -1.60 -5.18 -5.54
N THR A 97 -1.43 -4.95 -6.84
CA THR A 97 -0.46 -5.72 -7.64
C THR A 97 0.88 -4.98 -7.61
N LEU A 98 1.90 -5.65 -7.09
CA LEU A 98 3.23 -5.11 -6.85
C LEU A 98 4.07 -5.10 -8.15
N PRO A 99 5.20 -4.37 -8.20
CA PRO A 99 6.06 -4.31 -9.39
C PRO A 99 6.59 -5.66 -9.89
N ASP A 100 6.69 -6.66 -9.01
CA ASP A 100 7.10 -8.02 -9.35
C ASP A 100 5.92 -8.92 -9.77
N GLY A 101 4.71 -8.36 -9.88
CA GLY A 101 3.49 -9.05 -10.29
C GLY A 101 2.77 -9.79 -9.15
N ALA A 102 3.35 -9.85 -7.94
CA ALA A 102 2.67 -10.46 -6.81
C ALA A 102 1.47 -9.61 -6.36
N VAL A 103 0.44 -10.28 -5.84
CA VAL A 103 -0.79 -9.62 -5.39
C VAL A 103 -0.82 -9.61 -3.86
N LEU A 104 -0.89 -8.41 -3.30
CA LEU A 104 -1.23 -8.17 -1.90
C LEU A 104 -2.76 -8.02 -1.78
N ASP A 105 -3.40 -9.03 -1.18
CA ASP A 105 -4.84 -9.04 -0.90
C ASP A 105 -5.10 -8.50 0.51
N LEU A 106 -6.02 -7.54 0.64
CA LEU A 106 -6.34 -6.83 1.88
C LEU A 106 -7.80 -7.02 2.32
N GLU A 107 -8.61 -7.86 1.65
CA GLU A 107 -10.06 -7.94 1.91
C GLU A 107 -10.42 -8.42 3.32
N LYS A 108 -9.60 -9.30 3.89
CA LYS A 108 -9.83 -9.87 5.24
C LYS A 108 -8.60 -9.70 6.11
N ARG A 109 -7.50 -10.33 5.70
CA ARG A 109 -6.19 -10.26 6.32
C ARG A 109 -5.18 -10.07 5.20
N ALA A 110 -4.23 -9.16 5.41
CA ALA A 110 -3.20 -8.86 4.44
C ALA A 110 -2.42 -10.14 4.08
N ARG A 111 -2.40 -10.51 2.80
CA ARG A 111 -1.79 -11.75 2.31
C ARG A 111 -1.10 -11.56 0.96
N ILE A 112 -0.05 -12.34 0.73
CA ILE A 112 0.65 -12.46 -0.55
C ILE A 112 0.69 -13.94 -0.94
N GLY A 113 -0.13 -14.31 -1.93
CA GLY A 113 -0.43 -15.72 -2.21
C GLY A 113 -1.04 -16.40 -0.98
N ASP A 114 -0.47 -17.54 -0.58
CA ASP A 114 -0.94 -18.31 0.58
C ASP A 114 -0.35 -17.85 1.93
N ARG A 115 0.54 -16.84 1.92
CA ARG A 115 1.24 -16.37 3.11
C ARG A 115 0.65 -15.08 3.64
N ASP A 116 0.70 -14.90 4.94
CA ASP A 116 0.35 -13.63 5.57
C ASP A 116 1.41 -12.57 5.27
N ALA A 117 0.94 -11.35 5.06
CA ALA A 117 1.80 -10.20 4.92
C ALA A 117 2.05 -9.55 6.28
N ASP A 118 3.22 -8.94 6.42
CA ASP A 118 3.62 -8.20 7.61
C ASP A 118 2.74 -6.96 7.79
N PRO A 119 1.96 -6.86 8.88
CA PRO A 119 1.00 -5.78 9.06
C PRO A 119 1.67 -4.41 9.15
N ASP A 120 2.89 -4.32 9.70
CA ASP A 120 3.61 -3.05 9.82
C ASP A 120 4.05 -2.56 8.43
N GLN A 121 4.56 -3.48 7.61
CA GLN A 121 5.02 -3.16 6.25
C GLN A 121 3.85 -2.82 5.32
N VAL A 122 2.72 -3.50 5.49
CA VAL A 122 1.49 -3.23 4.75
C VAL A 122 0.92 -1.86 5.14
N ALA A 123 0.89 -1.53 6.43
CA ALA A 123 0.45 -0.22 6.90
C ALA A 123 1.33 0.91 6.36
N GLU A 124 2.66 0.72 6.33
CA GLU A 124 3.61 1.67 5.74
C GLU A 124 3.32 1.92 4.25
N LEU A 125 3.05 0.85 3.49
CA LEU A 125 2.70 0.95 2.07
C LEU A 125 1.38 1.70 1.87
N ILE A 126 0.33 1.35 2.62
CA ILE A 126 -0.99 2.02 2.50
C ILE A 126 -0.86 3.50 2.88
N ALA A 127 -0.16 3.82 3.97
CA ALA A 127 0.06 5.19 4.40
C ALA A 127 0.77 6.02 3.30
N LEU A 128 1.77 5.46 2.63
CA LEU A 128 2.43 6.13 1.51
C LEU A 128 1.48 6.38 0.33
N LEU A 129 0.62 5.42 0.00
CA LEU A 129 -0.33 5.55 -1.10
C LEU A 129 -1.35 6.69 -0.87
N HIS A 130 -1.61 7.04 0.38
CA HIS A 130 -2.49 8.16 0.77
C HIS A 130 -1.74 9.43 1.17
N THR A 131 -0.41 9.43 1.14
CA THR A 131 0.38 10.60 1.52
C THR A 131 0.36 11.65 0.42
N THR A 132 0.19 12.92 0.81
CA THR A 132 0.35 14.08 -0.06
C THR A 132 1.82 14.25 -0.48
N LEU A 133 2.08 14.24 -1.77
CA LEU A 133 3.41 14.41 -2.36
C LEU A 133 3.50 15.68 -3.21
N GLU A 134 4.73 16.14 -3.44
CA GLU A 134 4.99 17.22 -4.38
C GLU A 134 4.68 16.76 -5.81
N ALA A 135 3.92 17.56 -6.55
CA ALA A 135 3.59 17.32 -7.94
C ALA A 135 4.57 18.05 -8.87
N VAL A 136 4.99 17.39 -9.94
CA VAL A 136 5.86 17.93 -10.99
C VAL A 136 5.32 17.55 -12.38
N ASP A 137 5.52 18.42 -13.36
CA ASP A 137 5.17 18.07 -14.74
C ASP A 137 5.97 16.85 -15.19
N SER A 138 5.29 15.93 -15.88
CA SER A 138 5.88 14.69 -16.37
C SER A 138 5.69 14.59 -17.87
N ASP A 139 6.77 14.28 -18.58
CA ASP A 139 6.66 13.96 -20.00
C ASP A 139 5.96 12.61 -20.18
N ALA A 140 4.81 12.62 -20.86
CA ALA A 140 4.03 11.44 -21.20
C ALA A 140 4.85 10.39 -21.97
N ALA A 141 5.89 10.81 -22.73
CA ALA A 141 6.79 9.91 -23.44
C ALA A 141 7.77 9.15 -22.52
N THR A 142 7.88 9.55 -21.24
CA THR A 142 8.74 8.85 -20.28
C THR A 142 8.26 7.43 -20.06
N LYS A 143 9.12 6.45 -20.40
CA LYS A 143 8.84 5.03 -20.20
C LYS A 143 8.91 4.65 -18.71
N PRO A 144 7.90 3.94 -18.17
CA PRO A 144 7.96 3.43 -16.80
C PRO A 144 9.04 2.35 -16.63
N LEU A 145 9.69 2.36 -15.45
CA LEU A 145 10.57 1.29 -14.99
C LEU A 145 9.75 0.05 -14.62
N SER A 146 8.62 0.27 -13.97
CA SER A 146 7.66 -0.77 -13.59
C SER A 146 6.30 -0.13 -13.31
N THR A 147 5.30 -0.97 -13.06
CA THR A 147 3.94 -0.55 -12.73
C THR A 147 3.47 -1.25 -11.48
N LEU A 148 2.70 -0.56 -10.65
CA LEU A 148 1.84 -1.20 -9.65
C LEU A 148 0.39 -0.83 -9.92
N SER A 149 -0.54 -1.67 -9.48
CA SER A 149 -1.98 -1.36 -9.58
C SER A 149 -2.63 -1.42 -8.22
N VAL A 150 -3.55 -0.49 -7.97
CA VAL A 150 -4.29 -0.37 -6.71
C VAL A 150 -5.78 -0.47 -7.02
N THR A 151 -6.44 -1.50 -6.51
CA THR A 151 -7.86 -1.76 -6.73
C THR A 151 -8.65 -1.58 -5.44
N ASN A 152 -9.79 -0.90 -5.50
CA ASN A 152 -10.69 -0.69 -4.37
C ASN A 152 -11.87 -1.67 -4.33
N ARG A 153 -12.73 -1.58 -3.31
CA ARG A 153 -13.91 -2.44 -3.14
C ARG A 153 -14.92 -2.36 -4.27
N LEU A 154 -14.93 -1.27 -5.03
CA LEU A 154 -15.83 -1.06 -6.17
C LEU A 154 -15.27 -1.64 -7.47
N GLY A 155 -14.05 -2.20 -7.44
CA GLY A 155 -13.35 -2.72 -8.62
C GLY A 155 -12.64 -1.65 -9.44
N GLU A 156 -12.67 -0.39 -9.00
CA GLU A 156 -11.89 0.68 -9.62
C GLU A 156 -10.41 0.41 -9.42
N THR A 157 -9.64 0.49 -10.50
CA THR A 157 -8.19 0.23 -10.49
C THR A 157 -7.43 1.46 -10.94
N ILE A 158 -6.52 1.93 -10.10
CA ILE A 158 -5.55 2.97 -10.43
C ILE A 158 -4.22 2.28 -10.77
N GLU A 159 -3.72 2.51 -11.99
CA GLU A 159 -2.38 2.08 -12.38
C GLU A 159 -1.36 3.19 -12.09
N LEU A 160 -0.33 2.85 -11.32
CA LEU A 160 0.77 3.74 -10.98
C LEU A 160 2.03 3.29 -11.73
N GLU A 161 2.59 4.22 -12.48
CA GLU A 161 3.81 4.10 -13.25
C GLU A 161 4.97 4.61 -12.40
N LEU A 162 5.94 3.73 -12.10
CA LEU A 162 7.17 4.11 -11.43
C LEU A 162 8.18 4.58 -12.48
N LEU A 163 8.55 5.85 -12.44
CA LEU A 163 9.39 6.51 -13.43
C LEU A 163 10.81 6.74 -12.86
N PRO A 164 11.82 6.96 -13.74
CA PRO A 164 13.14 7.40 -13.30
C PRO A 164 13.06 8.68 -12.45
N GLY A 165 14.05 8.89 -11.58
CA GLY A 165 14.10 10.07 -10.71
C GLY A 165 13.19 9.99 -9.47
N LYS A 166 12.76 8.78 -9.08
CA LYS A 166 11.87 8.54 -7.93
C LYS A 166 10.51 9.21 -8.10
N LEU A 167 9.96 9.12 -9.29
CA LEU A 167 8.67 9.71 -9.63
C LEU A 167 7.62 8.61 -9.74
N VAL A 168 6.39 8.90 -9.30
CA VAL A 168 5.23 8.04 -9.52
C VAL A 168 4.14 8.81 -10.24
N ARG A 169 3.59 8.23 -11.30
CA ARG A 169 2.56 8.85 -12.14
C ARG A 169 1.36 7.94 -12.22
N ARG A 170 0.15 8.47 -12.05
CA ARG A 170 -1.07 7.73 -12.41
C ARG A 170 -1.15 7.64 -13.93
N ARG A 171 -1.38 6.45 -14.48
CA ARG A 171 -1.40 6.25 -15.94
C ARG A 171 -2.39 7.22 -16.60
N GLY A 172 -1.93 7.90 -17.65
CA GLY A 172 -2.72 8.87 -18.40
C GLY A 172 -2.72 10.29 -17.82
N GLU A 173 -2.13 10.52 -16.64
CA GLU A 173 -1.99 11.87 -16.11
C GLU A 173 -0.73 12.58 -16.62
N PRO A 174 -0.76 13.91 -16.83
CA PRO A 174 0.39 14.68 -17.30
C PRO A 174 1.38 15.08 -16.19
N VAL A 175 1.13 14.65 -14.95
CA VAL A 175 1.88 15.05 -13.75
C VAL A 175 2.36 13.80 -13.03
N ALA A 176 3.57 13.87 -12.49
CA ALA A 176 4.11 12.86 -11.60
C ALA A 176 4.26 13.43 -10.19
N LEU A 177 4.34 12.53 -9.21
CA LEU A 177 4.54 12.84 -7.81
C LEU A 177 5.95 12.45 -7.40
N VAL A 178 6.62 13.33 -6.66
CA VAL A 178 7.99 13.12 -6.20
C VAL A 178 8.01 12.25 -4.95
N LEU A 179 8.68 11.11 -5.02
CA LEU A 179 8.94 10.24 -3.88
C LEU A 179 10.30 10.57 -3.27
N GLY A 180 10.33 10.72 -1.95
CA GLY A 180 11.59 10.65 -1.20
C GLY A 180 12.17 9.22 -1.22
N ASP A 181 13.41 9.08 -0.76
CA ASP A 181 14.14 7.80 -0.74
C ASP A 181 13.38 6.68 -0.02
N GLY A 182 12.75 7.02 1.10
CA GLY A 182 11.89 6.10 1.86
C GLY A 182 10.68 5.65 1.05
N GLY A 183 9.96 6.60 0.44
CA GLY A 183 8.79 6.31 -0.39
C GLY A 183 9.13 5.44 -1.60
N TRP A 184 10.24 5.74 -2.27
CA TRP A 184 10.74 4.92 -3.37
C TRP A 184 11.05 3.49 -2.93
N LYS A 185 11.76 3.33 -1.79
CA LYS A 185 12.07 2.02 -1.21
C LYS A 185 10.79 1.25 -0.82
N ILE A 186 9.75 1.94 -0.37
CA ILE A 186 8.45 1.32 -0.07
C ILE A 186 7.80 0.77 -1.34
N LEU A 187 7.70 1.57 -2.41
CA LEU A 187 6.99 1.17 -3.62
C LEU A 187 7.75 0.17 -4.50
N THR A 188 9.08 0.13 -4.39
CA THR A 188 9.93 -0.75 -5.22
C THR A 188 10.40 -2.01 -4.51
N ARG A 189 10.06 -2.22 -3.22
CA ARG A 189 10.46 -3.44 -2.52
C ARG A 189 9.84 -4.67 -3.18
N PRO A 190 10.57 -5.80 -3.22
CA PRO A 190 10.00 -7.06 -3.69
C PRO A 190 8.88 -7.52 -2.73
N SER A 191 7.91 -8.26 -3.25
CA SER A 191 6.82 -8.83 -2.45
C SER A 191 7.30 -9.73 -1.32
N SER A 192 8.46 -10.37 -1.47
CA SER A 192 9.09 -11.16 -0.41
C SER A 192 9.40 -10.35 0.85
N ALA A 193 9.67 -9.04 0.73
CA ALA A 193 9.93 -8.15 1.85
C ALA A 193 8.64 -7.73 2.60
N LEU A 194 7.47 -8.02 2.04
CA LEU A 194 6.17 -7.78 2.67
C LEU A 194 5.62 -9.03 3.36
N GLY A 195 6.26 -10.19 3.23
CA GLY A 195 5.83 -11.39 3.95
C GLY A 195 6.06 -11.25 5.45
N ASP A 196 5.14 -11.78 6.26
CA ASP A 196 5.28 -11.79 7.72
C ASP A 196 6.55 -12.57 8.13
N PRO A 197 7.55 -11.91 8.76
CA PRO A 197 8.77 -12.57 9.20
C PRO A 197 8.59 -13.40 10.48
N THR A 198 7.38 -13.49 11.03
CA THR A 198 7.07 -14.25 12.24
C THR A 198 7.22 -15.75 11.97
N LEU A 199 8.16 -16.40 12.65
CA LEU A 199 8.45 -17.82 12.45
C LEU A 199 7.31 -18.73 12.93
N TRP A 200 6.66 -18.33 14.02
CA TRP A 200 5.51 -18.99 14.61
C TRP A 200 4.77 -18.03 15.54
N SER A 201 3.56 -18.39 15.93
CA SER A 201 2.73 -17.62 16.86
C SER A 201 2.19 -18.52 17.95
N GLU A 202 2.68 -18.33 19.16
CA GLU A 202 2.23 -18.98 20.39
C GLU A 202 1.63 -17.92 21.34
N ASP A 203 0.93 -18.36 22.38
CA ASP A 203 0.57 -17.50 23.51
C ASP A 203 1.74 -17.48 24.51
N GLU A 204 2.22 -16.29 24.87
CA GLU A 204 3.33 -16.12 25.81
C GLU A 204 3.08 -16.81 27.16
N LEU A 205 1.82 -16.87 27.61
CA LEU A 205 1.42 -17.49 28.86
C LEU A 205 1.50 -19.02 28.81
N THR A 206 1.50 -19.61 27.62
CA THR A 206 1.64 -21.06 27.45
C THR A 206 3.09 -21.52 27.48
N ILE A 207 4.08 -20.62 27.36
CA ILE A 207 5.49 -21.00 27.48
C ILE A 207 5.77 -21.39 28.94
N SER A 208 5.98 -22.68 29.17
CA SER A 208 6.14 -23.26 30.51
C SER A 208 7.60 -23.37 30.93
N THR A 209 8.51 -23.59 29.99
CA THR A 209 9.94 -23.72 30.25
C THR A 209 10.77 -23.06 29.18
N ILE A 210 11.85 -22.40 29.58
CA ILE A 210 12.87 -21.84 28.68
C ILE A 210 14.22 -22.34 29.17
N THR A 211 15.03 -22.91 28.30
CA THR A 211 16.41 -23.34 28.58
C THR A 211 17.35 -22.58 27.66
N PHE A 212 18.36 -21.92 28.23
CA PHE A 212 19.37 -21.20 27.50
C PHE A 212 20.76 -21.57 28.02
N GLY A 213 21.54 -22.25 27.18
CA GLY A 213 22.80 -22.86 27.62
C GLY A 213 22.56 -23.88 28.73
N ALA A 214 23.16 -23.65 29.91
CA ALA A 214 22.99 -24.52 31.08
C ALA A 214 21.90 -24.04 32.07
N LYS A 215 21.26 -22.89 31.81
CA LYS A 215 20.21 -22.34 32.68
C LYS A 215 18.84 -22.79 32.19
N THR A 216 17.97 -23.19 33.11
CA THR A 216 16.57 -23.52 32.84
C THR A 216 15.68 -22.66 33.72
N TYR A 217 14.72 -22.01 33.07
CA TYR A 217 13.66 -21.23 33.67
C TYR A 217 12.35 -21.99 33.52
N ALA A 218 11.59 -22.15 34.61
CA ALA A 218 10.27 -22.75 34.57
C ALA A 218 9.24 -21.79 35.16
N ARG A 219 8.10 -21.66 34.48
CA ARG A 219 7.00 -20.79 34.88
C ARG A 219 6.42 -21.28 36.21
N GLY A 220 6.19 -20.34 37.13
CA GLY A 220 5.58 -20.58 38.44
C GLY A 220 4.07 -20.76 38.37
N ALA A 221 3.45 -20.86 39.55
CA ALA A 221 2.00 -20.97 39.67
C ALA A 221 1.29 -19.62 39.44
N VAL A 222 1.98 -18.51 39.66
CA VAL A 222 1.47 -17.15 39.45
C VAL A 222 1.91 -16.62 38.10
N VAL A 223 1.03 -15.90 37.40
CA VAL A 223 1.37 -15.24 36.13
C VAL A 223 2.52 -14.25 36.36
N GLY A 224 3.61 -14.43 35.62
CA GLY A 224 4.81 -13.61 35.69
C GLY A 224 5.90 -14.18 36.59
N GLU A 225 5.60 -15.18 37.44
CA GLU A 225 6.59 -15.84 38.28
C GLU A 225 7.43 -16.82 37.47
N TRP A 226 8.75 -16.81 37.67
CA TRP A 226 9.68 -17.77 37.10
C TRP A 226 10.61 -18.34 38.16
N THR A 227 10.99 -19.60 37.98
CA THR A 227 12.04 -20.26 38.77
C THR A 227 13.35 -20.25 37.99
N GLY A 228 14.49 -20.28 38.69
CA GLY A 228 15.81 -20.29 38.05
C GLY A 228 16.34 -18.91 37.61
N THR A 229 15.68 -17.82 38.06
CA THR A 229 16.08 -16.44 37.84
C THR A 229 15.86 -15.61 39.11
N ASP A 230 16.61 -14.53 39.26
CA ASP A 230 16.32 -13.46 40.23
C ASP A 230 15.61 -12.26 39.55
N ASP A 231 15.40 -12.34 38.23
CA ASP A 231 14.75 -11.32 37.40
C ASP A 231 13.64 -11.96 36.55
N ASP A 232 12.45 -12.05 37.16
CA ASP A 232 11.23 -12.56 36.51
C ASP A 232 10.76 -11.71 35.33
N ALA A 233 11.02 -10.40 35.40
CA ALA A 233 10.64 -9.46 34.35
C ALA A 233 11.42 -9.74 33.06
N LEU A 234 12.73 -9.98 33.18
CA LEU A 234 13.57 -10.34 32.04
C LEU A 234 13.15 -11.66 31.39
N VAL A 235 12.83 -12.70 32.19
CA VAL A 235 12.38 -13.99 31.64
C VAL A 235 10.99 -13.85 31.00
N THR A 236 10.13 -12.99 31.54
CA THR A 236 8.84 -12.66 30.94
C THR A 236 9.00 -11.91 29.61
N GLU A 237 9.91 -10.94 29.52
CA GLU A 237 10.29 -10.29 28.25
C GLU A 237 10.78 -11.31 27.22
N LEU A 238 11.63 -12.27 27.64
CA LEU A 238 12.10 -13.34 26.78
C LEU A 238 10.95 -14.23 26.30
N ALA A 239 10.06 -14.66 27.19
CA ALA A 239 8.89 -15.47 26.84
C ALA A 239 8.01 -14.76 25.81
N ARG A 240 7.74 -13.47 26.00
CA ARG A 240 7.01 -12.62 25.03
C ARG A 240 7.69 -12.61 23.66
N ALA A 241 9.01 -12.42 23.63
CA ALA A 241 9.77 -12.39 22.38
C ALA A 241 9.81 -13.77 21.67
N LEU A 242 9.80 -14.87 22.43
CA LEU A 242 9.78 -16.24 21.90
C LEU A 242 8.40 -16.69 21.43
N ALA A 243 7.33 -16.09 21.94
CA ALA A 243 5.97 -16.42 21.54
C ALA A 243 5.70 -16.06 20.07
N LYS A 244 6.26 -14.93 19.60
CA LYS A 244 6.11 -14.44 18.22
C LYS A 244 7.43 -13.91 17.67
N PRO A 245 8.44 -14.77 17.47
CA PRO A 245 9.75 -14.32 17.07
C PRO A 245 9.74 -13.94 15.60
N ARG A 246 10.09 -12.68 15.33
CA ARG A 246 10.37 -12.20 13.97
C ARG A 246 11.78 -12.62 13.59
N ALA A 247 11.95 -13.09 12.36
CA ALA A 247 13.23 -13.50 11.85
C ALA A 247 13.38 -13.14 10.37
N PHE A 248 14.53 -12.57 10.03
CA PHE A 248 14.84 -12.10 8.68
C PHE A 248 15.96 -12.95 8.09
N GLU A 249 15.99 -13.13 6.78
CA GLU A 249 17.05 -13.91 6.14
C GLU A 249 18.44 -13.32 6.44
N ALA A 250 19.40 -14.20 6.75
CA ALA A 250 20.75 -13.82 7.13
C ALA A 250 21.78 -14.72 6.45
N PRO A 251 23.01 -14.21 6.24
CA PRO A 251 24.14 -15.09 5.97
C PRO A 251 24.34 -16.05 7.16
N ARG A 252 24.86 -17.26 6.86
CA ARG A 252 25.11 -18.29 7.88
C ARG A 252 26.02 -17.74 8.99
N PRO A 253 25.69 -17.95 10.28
CA PRO A 253 26.47 -17.38 11.37
C PRO A 253 27.91 -17.90 11.35
N PRO A 254 28.92 -17.02 11.38
CA PRO A 254 30.28 -17.42 11.68
C PRO A 254 30.43 -17.64 13.20
N GLY A 255 30.73 -18.86 13.63
CA GLY A 255 31.18 -19.15 15.00
C GLY A 255 30.25 -20.02 15.86
N ARG A 256 30.46 -19.94 17.18
CA ARG A 256 29.74 -20.75 18.17
C ARG A 256 28.32 -20.22 18.37
N THR A 257 27.36 -21.14 18.41
CA THR A 257 25.96 -20.88 18.76
C THR A 257 25.65 -21.39 20.16
N GLN A 258 24.73 -20.72 20.86
CA GLN A 258 24.12 -21.19 22.09
C GLN A 258 22.73 -21.73 21.79
N THR A 259 22.40 -22.88 22.40
CA THR A 259 21.08 -23.48 22.25
C THR A 259 20.10 -22.78 23.18
N LEU A 260 19.05 -22.22 22.60
CA LEU A 260 17.86 -21.75 23.28
C LEU A 260 16.72 -22.71 22.95
N THR A 261 16.14 -23.34 23.96
CA THR A 261 14.99 -24.24 23.80
C THR A 261 13.85 -23.73 24.66
N PHE A 262 12.62 -23.81 24.19
CA PHE A 262 11.46 -23.55 25.03
C PHE A 262 10.34 -24.54 24.73
N THR A 263 9.49 -24.74 25.73
CA THR A 263 8.32 -25.62 25.63
C THR A 263 7.08 -24.79 25.90
N THR A 264 6.08 -24.94 25.04
CA THR A 264 4.72 -24.48 25.29
C THR A 264 3.87 -25.62 25.84
N ALA A 265 3.11 -25.35 26.88
CA ALA A 265 2.15 -26.26 27.50
C ALA A 265 0.76 -25.61 27.45
N PRO A 266 0.05 -25.72 26.31
CA PRO A 266 -1.30 -25.16 26.19
C PRO A 266 -2.29 -25.89 27.13
N PRO A 267 -3.41 -25.25 27.53
CA PRO A 267 -4.42 -25.88 28.38
C PRO A 267 -5.04 -27.16 27.78
N SER A 268 -4.96 -27.30 26.46
CA SER A 268 -5.37 -28.49 25.73
C SER A 268 -4.35 -28.77 24.63
N GLY A 269 -4.06 -30.05 24.38
CA GLY A 269 -3.07 -30.50 23.39
C GLY A 269 -1.76 -30.97 24.02
N ALA A 270 -0.88 -31.52 23.17
CA ALA A 270 0.44 -31.95 23.60
C ALA A 270 1.39 -30.74 23.71
N PRO A 271 2.35 -30.76 24.66
CA PRO A 271 3.39 -29.75 24.71
C PRO A 271 4.21 -29.70 23.41
N VAL A 272 4.62 -28.50 23.00
CA VAL A 272 5.47 -28.30 21.81
C VAL A 272 6.80 -27.73 22.26
N THR A 273 7.90 -28.41 21.91
CA THR A 273 9.25 -27.92 22.17
C THR A 273 9.86 -27.35 20.89
N ARG A 274 10.42 -26.14 20.99
CA ARG A 274 11.11 -25.45 19.90
C ARG A 274 12.54 -25.16 20.29
N THR A 275 13.45 -25.24 19.32
CA THR A 275 14.88 -25.01 19.53
C THR A 275 15.42 -24.00 18.52
N LEU A 276 16.20 -23.05 19.04
CA LEU A 276 16.91 -22.01 18.32
C LEU A 276 18.40 -22.12 18.65
N GLN A 277 19.27 -22.09 17.63
CA GLN A 277 20.72 -21.97 17.86
C GLN A 277 21.15 -20.54 17.63
N ILE A 278 21.29 -19.75 18.69
CA ILE A 278 21.54 -18.30 18.63
C ILE A 278 23.05 -18.04 18.69
N GLY A 279 23.60 -17.40 17.66
CA GLY A 279 24.99 -16.99 17.56
C GLY A 279 25.23 -15.50 17.84
N ALA A 280 26.45 -15.04 17.54
CA ALA A 280 26.81 -13.63 17.61
C ALA A 280 25.93 -12.77 16.69
N ASN A 281 25.76 -11.49 17.04
CA ASN A 281 24.89 -10.55 16.33
C ASN A 281 23.45 -11.06 16.14
N CYS A 282 23.02 -11.95 17.04
CA CYS A 282 21.67 -12.48 17.05
C CYS A 282 21.26 -13.26 15.80
N ILE A 283 22.25 -13.78 15.07
CA ILE A 283 22.03 -14.67 13.94
C ILE A 283 21.73 -16.06 14.50
N ALA A 284 20.54 -16.59 14.22
CA ALA A 284 20.10 -17.90 14.67
C ALA A 284 20.03 -18.91 13.52
N LEU A 285 20.11 -20.20 13.85
CA LEU A 285 19.69 -21.28 12.95
C LEU A 285 18.31 -21.79 13.38
N VAL A 286 17.36 -21.79 12.44
CA VAL A 286 15.99 -22.31 12.58
C VAL A 286 15.77 -23.32 11.48
N ASP A 287 15.56 -24.58 11.84
CA ASP A 287 15.42 -25.69 10.87
C ASP A 287 16.55 -25.71 9.81
N GLY A 288 17.77 -25.38 10.24
CA GLY A 288 18.96 -25.32 9.38
C GLY A 288 19.12 -24.04 8.55
N ARG A 289 18.15 -23.11 8.59
CA ARG A 289 18.21 -21.80 7.92
C ARG A 289 18.79 -20.74 8.83
N ALA A 290 19.69 -19.92 8.29
CA ALA A 290 20.24 -18.77 9.00
C ALA A 290 19.31 -17.57 8.91
N VAL A 291 19.02 -16.98 10.07
CA VAL A 291 18.15 -15.83 10.20
C VAL A 291 18.71 -14.83 11.21
N VAL A 292 18.43 -13.54 11.06
CA VAL A 292 18.64 -12.54 12.11
C VAL A 292 17.35 -12.43 12.89
N MET A 293 17.41 -12.68 14.20
CA MET A 293 16.25 -12.54 15.06
C MET A 293 15.89 -11.06 15.25
N GLY A 294 14.61 -10.77 15.47
CA GLY A 294 14.13 -9.42 15.72
C GLY A 294 14.70 -8.83 17.02
N PRO A 295 14.75 -7.49 17.12
CA PRO A 295 15.44 -6.78 18.21
C PRO A 295 14.93 -7.17 19.60
N ALA A 296 13.62 -7.40 19.76
CA ALA A 296 13.04 -7.80 21.04
C ALA A 296 13.65 -9.10 21.60
N LEU A 297 13.84 -10.12 20.75
CA LEU A 297 14.47 -11.38 21.19
C LEU A 297 15.96 -11.16 21.44
N CYS A 298 16.62 -10.35 20.60
CA CYS A 298 18.03 -10.07 20.73
C CYS A 298 18.40 -9.32 21.99
N ASP A 299 17.60 -8.32 22.35
CA ASP A 299 17.79 -7.53 23.56
C ASP A 299 17.56 -8.41 24.80
N ALA A 300 16.51 -9.23 24.81
CA ALA A 300 16.23 -10.15 25.92
C ALA A 300 17.35 -11.19 26.10
N VAL A 301 17.80 -11.84 25.03
CA VAL A 301 18.92 -12.80 25.08
C VAL A 301 20.22 -12.08 25.47
N GLY A 302 20.47 -10.88 24.95
CA GLY A 302 21.65 -10.07 25.27
C GLY A 302 21.73 -9.69 26.74
N LYS A 303 20.59 -9.38 27.39
CA LYS A 303 20.49 -9.13 28.82
C LYS A 303 20.77 -10.39 29.66
N LEU A 304 20.36 -11.57 29.20
CA LEU A 304 20.58 -12.85 29.92
C LEU A 304 22.02 -13.36 29.91
N VAL A 305 22.80 -12.95 28.90
CA VAL A 305 24.23 -13.33 28.77
C VAL A 305 25.15 -12.45 29.61
N ARG A 306 24.70 -11.26 30.02
CA ARG A 306 25.46 -10.33 30.87
C ARG A 306 25.43 -10.76 32.33
#